data_AF-A0A847N5V0-F1
#
_entry.id   AF-A0A847N5V0-F1
#
_cell.length_a   1.000
_cell.length_b   1.000
_cell.length_c   1.000
_cell.angle_alpha   90.00
_cell.angle_beta   90.00
_cell.angle_gamma   90.00
#
_symmetry.space_group_name_H-M   'P 1'
#
loop_
_entity.id
_entity.type
_entity.pdbx_description
1 polymer ?
#
loop_
_entity_poly.entity_id
_entity_poly.type
_entity_poly.pdbx_seq_one_letter_code
_entity_poly.pdbx_strand_id
1 'polypeptide(L)'
;MNKQQSFNNDKNTLYIVSTPIGNLKDITFRALETLNQVDYILAEDSRVTDKLLKHYQIQKPVISYHEHNKFQKEEYIINLLEKGYNLALVSDAGTPLISDPGYEIVKKVMEKKYNVVAVPGASAILASLITSNIAPMPFVFIGFIPRKESEQKALFEKYKHYSETLIFYESPKRIVATLNQMLPILGNRQISLAREVTKKFETIINGQIEDILKEEISELGEYVLIIEGAKNVSTYEHITIHEHVLIYIKQGHSEKEALKLVAKDRNLKKSEIYKVYKINDET
;
A
#
# COMPACT_ATOMS: atom_id res chain seq x y z
N MET A 1 8.92 14.01 21.70
CA MET A 1 7.69 13.25 21.99
C MET A 1 6.49 14.18 21.81
N ASN A 2 5.58 13.89 20.88
CA ASN A 2 4.34 14.66 20.69
C ASN A 2 3.16 13.77 21.13
N LYS A 3 2.44 14.15 22.19
CA LYS A 3 1.26 13.43 22.69
C LYS A 3 0.03 14.26 22.31
N GLN A 4 -0.86 13.67 21.52
CA GLN A 4 -2.12 14.30 21.10
C GLN A 4 -3.31 13.63 21.81
N GLN A 5 -4.18 14.44 22.43
CA GLN A 5 -5.47 14.02 22.96
C GLN A 5 -6.55 14.87 22.31
N SER A 6 -6.86 14.58 21.03
CA SER A 6 -7.59 15.49 20.13
C SER A 6 -8.94 15.98 20.63
N PHE A 7 -9.59 15.21 21.50
CA PHE A 7 -10.94 15.51 22.01
C PHE A 7 -10.95 16.03 23.46
N ASN A 8 -9.77 16.23 24.05
CA ASN A 8 -9.61 16.72 25.42
C ASN A 8 -8.72 17.99 25.46
N ASN A 9 -8.82 18.84 24.42
CA ASN A 9 -8.15 20.14 24.36
C ASN A 9 -8.88 21.08 23.40
N ASP A 10 -8.62 22.38 23.50
CA ASP A 10 -9.26 23.43 22.69
C ASP A 10 -8.47 23.81 21.43
N LYS A 11 -7.66 22.90 20.88
CA LYS A 11 -6.81 23.21 19.72
C LYS A 11 -7.57 23.01 18.42
N ASN A 12 -7.33 23.93 17.49
CA ASN A 12 -7.81 23.81 16.11
C ASN A 12 -7.23 22.57 15.44
N THR A 13 -8.03 22.00 14.55
CA THR A 13 -7.85 20.65 14.03
C THR A 13 -7.80 20.63 12.52
N LEU A 14 -6.83 19.91 11.97
CA LEU A 14 -6.85 19.42 10.59
C LEU A 14 -7.44 18.00 10.59
N TYR A 15 -8.65 17.85 10.05
CA TYR A 15 -9.30 16.56 9.86
C TYR A 15 -8.84 15.92 8.55
N ILE A 16 -8.43 14.66 8.58
CA ILE A 16 -8.07 13.88 7.38
C ILE A 16 -9.27 13.01 7.04
N VAL A 17 -10.04 13.42 6.03
CA VAL A 17 -11.37 12.84 5.76
C VAL A 17 -11.32 11.95 4.53
N SER A 18 -11.59 10.67 4.73
CA SER A 18 -11.69 9.73 3.60
C SER A 18 -12.96 9.99 2.79
N THR A 19 -12.83 10.04 1.48
CA THR A 19 -13.93 10.21 0.51
C THR A 19 -14.26 8.89 -0.17
N PRO A 20 -15.43 8.76 -0.83
CA PRO A 20 -15.75 7.59 -1.64
C PRO A 20 -14.70 7.26 -2.72
N ILE A 21 -14.56 5.98 -3.08
CA ILE A 21 -13.65 5.50 -4.15
C ILE A 21 -14.36 5.20 -5.48
N GLY A 22 -15.65 5.54 -5.58
CA GLY A 22 -16.43 5.29 -6.79
C GLY A 22 -17.94 5.31 -6.55
N ASN A 23 -18.39 4.79 -5.42
CA ASN A 23 -19.79 4.82 -5.01
C ASN A 23 -20.02 5.86 -3.92
N LEU A 24 -20.83 6.88 -4.22
CA LEU A 24 -21.09 7.98 -3.28
C LEU A 24 -21.57 7.48 -1.91
N LYS A 25 -22.30 6.35 -1.86
CA LYS A 25 -22.82 5.76 -0.62
C LYS A 25 -21.74 5.27 0.35
N ASP A 26 -20.49 5.17 -0.06
CA ASP A 26 -19.39 4.73 0.80
C ASP A 26 -18.87 5.85 1.73
N ILE A 27 -19.42 7.07 1.60
CA ILE A 27 -19.11 8.15 2.55
C ILE A 27 -19.67 7.80 3.94
N THR A 28 -18.92 8.13 4.99
CA THR A 28 -19.40 7.89 6.36
C THR A 28 -20.22 9.06 6.87
N PHE A 29 -21.15 8.81 7.80
CA PHE A 29 -21.87 9.89 8.47
C PHE A 29 -20.93 10.88 9.17
N ARG A 30 -19.83 10.37 9.76
CA ARG A 30 -18.82 11.22 10.41
C ARG A 30 -18.08 12.10 9.40
N ALA A 31 -17.81 11.63 8.19
CA ALA A 31 -17.23 12.45 7.13
C ALA A 31 -18.19 13.59 6.76
N LEU A 32 -19.48 13.30 6.56
CA LEU A 32 -20.48 14.32 6.25
C LEU A 32 -20.62 15.35 7.38
N GLU A 33 -20.66 14.92 8.63
CA GLU A 33 -20.71 15.81 9.80
C GLU A 33 -19.46 16.70 9.86
N THR A 34 -18.28 16.10 9.74
CA THR A 34 -16.99 16.82 9.78
C THR A 34 -16.93 17.88 8.69
N LEU A 35 -17.25 17.52 7.44
CA LEU A 35 -17.24 18.44 6.31
C LEU A 35 -18.27 19.58 6.46
N ASN A 36 -19.39 19.35 7.15
CA ASN A 36 -20.35 20.41 7.47
C ASN A 36 -19.91 21.32 8.61
N GLN A 37 -19.03 20.85 9.51
CA GLN A 37 -18.60 21.61 10.68
C GLN A 37 -17.32 22.43 10.45
N VAL A 38 -16.37 21.94 9.64
CA VAL A 38 -15.12 22.67 9.36
C VAL A 38 -15.36 23.99 8.64
N ASP A 39 -14.40 24.90 8.74
CA ASP A 39 -14.46 26.22 8.12
C ASP A 39 -14.01 26.18 6.66
N TYR A 40 -12.99 25.37 6.34
CA TYR A 40 -12.47 25.19 4.99
C TYR A 40 -12.18 23.73 4.67
N ILE A 41 -12.29 23.38 3.38
CA ILE A 41 -11.94 22.07 2.84
C ILE A 41 -10.74 22.23 1.91
N LEU A 42 -9.67 21.52 2.19
CA LEU A 42 -8.48 21.38 1.36
C LEU A 42 -8.70 20.18 0.43
N ALA A 43 -8.57 20.39 -0.88
CA ALA A 43 -8.81 19.35 -1.88
C ALA A 43 -7.72 19.35 -2.96
N GLU A 44 -7.36 18.17 -3.46
CA GLU A 44 -6.45 18.03 -4.59
C GLU A 44 -7.05 18.63 -5.88
N ASP A 45 -8.17 18.08 -6.35
CA ASP A 45 -8.99 18.69 -7.40
C ASP A 45 -10.30 19.23 -6.82
N SER A 46 -10.42 20.57 -6.79
CA SER A 46 -11.62 21.23 -6.31
C SER A 46 -12.86 20.87 -7.14
N ARG A 47 -12.71 20.54 -8.43
CA ARG A 47 -13.83 20.17 -9.30
C ARG A 47 -14.41 18.80 -8.94
N VAL A 48 -13.58 17.86 -8.50
CA VAL A 48 -14.01 16.54 -8.03
C VAL A 48 -14.73 16.71 -6.70
N THR A 49 -14.10 17.42 -5.77
CA THR A 49 -14.66 17.71 -4.45
C THR A 49 -15.97 18.49 -4.55
N ASP A 50 -16.08 19.48 -5.43
CA ASP A 50 -17.31 20.26 -5.62
C ASP A 50 -18.51 19.39 -6.02
N LYS A 51 -18.29 18.34 -6.83
CA LYS A 51 -19.37 17.39 -7.18
C LYS A 51 -19.84 16.61 -5.97
N LEU A 52 -18.90 16.14 -5.13
CA LEU A 52 -19.20 15.44 -3.89
C LEU A 52 -19.99 16.33 -2.93
N LEU A 53 -19.51 17.56 -2.70
CA LEU A 53 -20.16 18.51 -1.79
C LEU A 53 -21.56 18.90 -2.28
N LYS A 54 -21.73 19.13 -3.59
CA LYS A 54 -23.05 19.40 -4.19
C LYS A 54 -24.02 18.24 -4.00
N HIS A 55 -23.58 17.00 -4.20
CA HIS A 55 -24.43 15.82 -4.00
C HIS A 55 -24.96 15.74 -2.56
N TYR A 56 -24.09 16.06 -1.59
CA TYR A 56 -24.41 16.05 -0.17
C TYR A 56 -24.92 17.39 0.39
N GLN A 57 -25.16 18.38 -0.48
CA GLN A 57 -25.65 19.71 -0.12
C GLN A 57 -24.78 20.45 0.91
N ILE A 58 -23.47 20.19 0.89
CA ILE A 58 -22.48 20.83 1.77
C ILE A 58 -21.99 22.11 1.09
N GLN A 59 -22.11 23.23 1.79
CA GLN A 59 -21.64 24.54 1.31
C GLN A 59 -20.47 25.01 2.17
N LYS A 60 -19.25 24.77 1.68
CA LYS A 60 -18.00 25.19 2.33
C LYS A 60 -17.00 25.72 1.33
N PRO A 61 -16.15 26.70 1.72
CA PRO A 61 -15.07 27.17 0.86
C PRO A 61 -14.03 26.06 0.66
N VAL A 62 -13.72 25.79 -0.61
CA VAL A 62 -12.71 24.81 -1.01
C VAL A 62 -11.42 25.53 -1.38
N ILE A 63 -10.30 25.09 -0.80
CA ILE A 63 -8.95 25.55 -1.11
C ILE A 63 -8.24 24.42 -1.86
N SER A 64 -7.76 24.70 -3.07
CA SER A 64 -6.95 23.73 -3.80
C SER A 64 -5.58 23.55 -3.11
N TYR A 65 -5.22 22.30 -2.85
CA TYR A 65 -3.97 21.85 -2.25
C TYR A 65 -3.51 20.57 -2.96
N HIS A 66 -2.52 20.70 -3.84
CA HIS A 66 -1.99 19.61 -4.65
C HIS A 66 -0.47 19.70 -4.77
N GLU A 67 0.18 18.69 -5.34
CA GLU A 67 1.64 18.56 -5.37
C GLU A 67 2.39 19.81 -5.87
N HIS A 68 1.89 20.47 -6.92
CA HIS A 68 2.56 21.66 -7.48
C HIS A 68 2.49 22.93 -6.61
N ASN A 69 1.52 23.05 -5.68
CA ASN A 69 1.30 24.27 -4.90
C ASN A 69 1.48 24.08 -3.38
N LYS A 70 1.75 22.84 -2.94
CA LYS A 70 1.70 22.46 -1.53
C LYS A 70 2.53 23.37 -0.62
N PHE A 71 3.80 23.62 -0.97
CA PHE A 71 4.71 24.42 -0.14
C PHE A 71 4.27 25.88 -0.02
N GLN A 72 3.71 26.46 -1.09
CA GLN A 72 3.19 27.82 -1.06
C GLN A 72 1.92 27.93 -0.20
N LYS A 73 1.09 26.89 -0.21
CA LYS A 73 -0.19 26.86 0.51
C LYS A 73 -0.07 26.46 1.97
N GLU A 74 0.99 25.77 2.35
CA GLU A 74 1.19 25.33 3.73
C GLU A 74 1.19 26.48 4.74
N GLU A 75 1.91 27.57 4.48
CA GLU A 75 1.94 28.72 5.41
C GLU A 75 0.56 29.35 5.57
N TYR A 76 -0.18 29.44 4.45
CA TYR A 76 -1.56 29.91 4.46
C TYR A 76 -2.47 29.00 5.31
N ILE A 77 -2.33 27.67 5.17
CA ILE A 77 -3.09 26.68 5.96
C ILE A 77 -2.77 26.79 7.45
N ILE A 78 -1.49 26.92 7.81
CA ILE A 78 -1.08 27.11 9.21
C ILE A 78 -1.65 28.43 9.76
N ASN A 79 -1.66 29.50 8.98
CA ASN A 79 -2.24 30.78 9.40
C ASN A 79 -3.75 30.67 9.66
N LEU A 80 -4.48 29.85 8.90
CA LEU A 80 -5.91 29.59 9.17
C LEU A 80 -6.10 28.88 10.51
N LEU A 81 -5.29 27.86 10.82
CA LEU A 81 -5.32 27.18 12.12
C LEU A 81 -4.94 28.15 13.27
N GLU A 82 -3.97 29.02 13.06
CA GLU A 82 -3.58 30.08 14.03
C GLU A 82 -4.72 31.05 14.32
N LYS A 83 -5.57 31.32 13.32
CA LYS A 83 -6.74 32.21 13.43
C LYS A 83 -7.96 31.59 14.11
N GLY A 84 -7.92 30.31 14.49
CA GLY A 84 -9.07 29.66 15.14
C GLY A 84 -9.90 28.76 14.22
N TYR A 85 -9.50 28.57 12.96
CA TYR A 85 -10.30 27.79 12.01
C TYR A 85 -9.98 26.30 12.06
N ASN A 86 -10.99 25.47 11.88
CA ASN A 86 -10.87 24.03 11.66
C ASN A 86 -10.91 23.71 10.17
N LEU A 87 -10.10 22.75 9.73
CA LEU A 87 -9.90 22.45 8.33
C LEU A 87 -10.13 20.95 8.08
N ALA A 88 -10.63 20.58 6.91
CA ALA A 88 -10.61 19.19 6.45
C ALA A 88 -9.68 19.05 5.24
N LEU A 89 -8.87 18.01 5.18
CA LEU A 89 -8.17 17.56 3.98
C LEU A 89 -8.91 16.36 3.40
N VAL A 90 -9.25 16.43 2.13
CA VAL A 90 -9.83 15.33 1.33
C VAL A 90 -8.93 15.04 0.13
N SER A 91 -8.97 13.79 -0.35
CA SER A 91 -8.44 13.42 -1.66
C SER A 91 -9.58 13.20 -2.64
N ASP A 92 -9.24 13.13 -3.93
CA ASP A 92 -10.22 12.91 -4.99
C ASP A 92 -10.98 11.59 -4.81
N ALA A 93 -10.33 10.58 -4.24
CA ALA A 93 -10.92 9.30 -3.88
C ALA A 93 -10.17 8.63 -2.71
N GLY A 94 -10.92 8.08 -1.75
CA GLY A 94 -10.36 7.25 -0.68
C GLY A 94 -9.74 8.04 0.46
N THR A 95 -8.69 7.49 1.07
CA THR A 95 -8.05 8.09 2.25
C THR A 95 -6.89 8.98 1.84
N PRO A 96 -6.90 10.29 2.20
CA PRO A 96 -5.78 11.18 1.89
C PRO A 96 -4.45 10.67 2.45
N LEU A 97 -3.34 11.16 1.90
CA LEU A 97 -1.94 10.75 2.18
C LEU A 97 -1.54 9.39 1.59
N ILE A 98 -2.48 8.55 1.15
CA ILE A 98 -2.17 7.23 0.61
C ILE A 98 -2.04 7.30 -0.91
N SER A 99 -0.83 7.60 -1.39
CA SER A 99 -0.53 7.93 -2.80
C SER A 99 -1.09 9.29 -3.28
N ASP A 100 -1.55 10.11 -2.34
CA ASP A 100 -2.08 11.47 -2.54
C ASP A 100 -1.23 12.50 -1.78
N PRO A 101 -1.26 13.80 -2.15
CA PRO A 101 -0.64 14.86 -1.35
C PRO A 101 -1.26 14.95 0.06
N GLY A 102 -0.51 15.50 1.02
CA GLY A 102 -1.02 15.76 2.37
C GLY A 102 -0.04 15.49 3.51
N TYR A 103 0.97 14.65 3.27
CA TYR A 103 1.92 14.27 4.32
C TYR A 103 2.67 15.48 4.89
N GLU A 104 3.16 16.37 4.03
CA GLU A 104 3.92 17.55 4.44
C GLU A 104 3.09 18.52 5.31
N ILE A 105 1.84 18.78 4.93
CA ILE A 105 0.98 19.64 5.76
C ILE A 105 0.64 18.96 7.10
N VAL A 106 0.36 17.66 7.11
CA VAL A 106 0.12 16.92 8.37
C VAL A 106 1.32 17.04 9.30
N LYS A 107 2.53 16.85 8.78
CA LYS A 107 3.77 17.01 9.54
C LYS A 107 3.89 18.43 10.11
N LYS A 108 3.69 19.46 9.28
CA LYS A 108 3.79 20.87 9.70
C LYS A 108 2.74 21.25 10.75
N VAL A 109 1.51 20.76 10.62
CA VAL A 109 0.43 20.95 11.60
C VAL A 109 0.80 20.31 12.93
N MET A 110 1.35 19.09 12.91
CA MET A 110 1.83 18.41 14.13
C MET A 110 3.01 19.13 14.77
N GLU A 111 3.96 19.67 13.98
CA GLU A 111 5.10 20.47 14.46
C GLU A 111 4.64 21.75 15.17
N LYS A 112 3.59 22.39 14.64
CA LYS A 112 2.91 23.55 15.25
C LYS A 112 2.00 23.18 16.42
N LYS A 113 1.95 21.90 16.80
CA LYS A 113 1.19 21.36 17.93
C LYS A 113 -0.33 21.51 17.81
N TYR A 114 -0.86 21.68 16.60
CA TYR A 114 -2.29 21.56 16.32
C TYR A 114 -2.71 20.09 16.24
N ASN A 115 -4.01 19.83 16.29
CA ASN A 115 -4.53 18.48 16.20
C ASN A 115 -4.57 18.01 14.74
N VAL A 116 -4.22 16.75 14.50
CA VAL A 116 -4.52 16.03 13.25
C VAL A 116 -5.43 14.86 13.58
N VAL A 117 -6.63 14.82 13.00
CA VAL A 117 -7.66 13.82 13.34
C VAL A 117 -8.08 13.05 12.10
N ALA A 118 -7.88 11.73 12.10
CA ALA A 118 -8.35 10.88 11.02
C ALA A 118 -9.87 10.65 11.11
N VAL A 119 -10.56 10.81 9.98
CA VAL A 119 -11.94 10.38 9.76
C VAL A 119 -11.89 9.21 8.76
N PRO A 120 -12.02 7.96 9.24
CA PRO A 120 -11.90 6.76 8.43
C PRO A 120 -13.06 6.67 7.43
N GLY A 121 -12.85 5.90 6.37
CA GLY A 121 -13.84 5.67 5.33
C GLY A 121 -13.34 4.69 4.28
N ALA A 122 -13.78 4.87 3.04
CA ALA A 122 -13.48 3.98 1.94
C ALA A 122 -11.98 3.84 1.64
N SER A 123 -11.55 2.62 1.34
CA SER A 123 -10.16 2.29 0.98
C SER A 123 -10.16 1.23 -0.11
N ALA A 124 -9.62 1.58 -1.29
CA ALA A 124 -9.50 0.63 -2.40
C ALA A 124 -8.59 -0.55 -2.05
N ILE A 125 -7.55 -0.32 -1.23
CA ILE A 125 -6.63 -1.35 -0.73
C ILE A 125 -7.41 -2.41 0.05
N LEU A 126 -8.14 -1.99 1.09
CA LEU A 126 -8.82 -2.93 1.98
C LEU A 126 -10.00 -3.60 1.29
N ALA A 127 -10.78 -2.85 0.50
CA ALA A 127 -11.89 -3.41 -0.26
C ALA A 127 -11.41 -4.50 -1.23
N SER A 128 -10.31 -4.26 -1.95
CA SER A 128 -9.73 -5.25 -2.88
C SER A 128 -9.14 -6.45 -2.15
N LEU A 129 -8.45 -6.23 -1.03
CA LEU A 129 -7.80 -7.28 -0.27
C LEU A 129 -8.80 -8.28 0.29
N ILE A 130 -9.89 -7.82 0.92
CA ILE A 130 -10.88 -8.71 1.55
C ILE A 130 -11.69 -9.52 0.53
N THR A 131 -11.67 -9.12 -0.75
CA THR A 131 -12.34 -9.83 -1.86
C THR A 131 -11.39 -10.66 -2.73
N SER A 132 -10.08 -10.66 -2.46
CA SER A 132 -9.03 -11.21 -3.33
C SER A 132 -8.79 -12.72 -3.26
N ASN A 133 -9.47 -13.43 -2.36
CA ASN A 133 -9.16 -14.84 -2.03
C ASN A 133 -7.67 -15.11 -1.71
N ILE A 134 -6.92 -14.08 -1.32
CA ILE A 134 -5.52 -14.16 -0.88
C ILE A 134 -5.49 -13.80 0.62
N ALA A 135 -4.52 -14.36 1.35
CA ALA A 135 -4.39 -14.13 2.79
C ALA A 135 -4.36 -12.62 3.10
N PRO A 136 -5.28 -12.09 3.92
CA PRO A 136 -5.37 -10.66 4.16
C PRO A 136 -4.31 -10.15 5.15
N MET A 137 -3.60 -11.06 5.84
CA MET A 137 -2.54 -10.71 6.79
C MET A 137 -1.46 -11.79 6.87
N PRO A 138 -0.19 -11.40 7.09
CA PRO A 138 0.33 -10.03 6.95
C PRO A 138 0.31 -9.55 5.48
N PHE A 139 0.20 -8.23 5.27
CA PHE A 139 0.25 -7.63 3.93
C PHE A 139 1.18 -6.41 3.91
N VAL A 140 1.68 -6.10 2.72
CA VAL A 140 2.50 -4.93 2.41
C VAL A 140 1.82 -4.15 1.29
N PHE A 141 1.52 -2.88 1.51
CA PHE A 141 1.12 -1.96 0.46
C PHE A 141 2.35 -1.21 -0.06
N ILE A 142 2.58 -1.25 -1.37
CA ILE A 142 3.76 -0.67 -2.01
C ILE A 142 3.41 0.62 -2.77
N GLY A 143 2.15 0.77 -3.22
CA GLY A 143 1.71 1.90 -4.04
C GLY A 143 1.74 1.62 -5.54
N PHE A 144 1.94 2.65 -6.34
CA PHE A 144 1.97 2.54 -7.79
C PHE A 144 3.24 1.87 -8.32
N ILE A 145 3.07 1.00 -9.32
CA ILE A 145 4.18 0.36 -10.02
C ILE A 145 4.92 1.42 -10.88
N PRO A 146 6.26 1.50 -10.84
CA PRO A 146 7.05 2.46 -11.63
C PRO A 146 6.74 2.39 -13.13
N ARG A 147 6.94 3.50 -13.85
CA ARG A 147 6.72 3.54 -15.30
C ARG A 147 7.84 2.86 -16.09
N LYS A 148 9.08 2.93 -15.61
CA LYS A 148 10.23 2.36 -16.33
C LYS A 148 10.37 0.89 -16.01
N GLU A 149 10.53 0.07 -17.03
CA GLU A 149 10.73 -1.37 -16.91
C GLU A 149 11.92 -1.75 -16.00
N SER A 150 13.03 -1.01 -16.06
CA SER A 150 14.17 -1.26 -15.15
C SER A 150 13.83 -1.04 -13.68
N GLU A 151 13.00 -0.03 -13.38
CA GLU A 151 12.52 0.27 -12.02
C GLU A 151 11.47 -0.76 -11.58
N GLN A 152 10.61 -1.24 -12.48
CA GLN A 152 9.67 -2.34 -12.20
C GLN A 152 10.41 -3.62 -11.86
N LYS A 153 11.41 -4.01 -12.66
CA LYS A 153 12.24 -5.19 -12.39
C LYS A 153 12.92 -5.09 -11.03
N ALA A 154 13.55 -3.95 -10.73
CA ALA A 154 14.18 -3.73 -9.42
C ALA A 154 13.17 -3.83 -8.26
N LEU A 155 11.94 -3.33 -8.46
CA LEU A 155 10.86 -3.43 -7.48
C LEU A 155 10.44 -4.90 -7.26
N PHE A 156 10.17 -5.65 -8.32
CA PHE A 156 9.73 -7.03 -8.22
C PHE A 156 10.81 -7.94 -7.62
N GLU A 157 12.08 -7.73 -7.98
CA GLU A 157 13.19 -8.47 -7.35
C GLU A 157 13.30 -8.16 -5.85
N LYS A 158 13.12 -6.89 -5.45
CA LYS A 158 13.12 -6.49 -4.03
C LYS A 158 12.05 -7.22 -3.22
N TYR A 159 10.85 -7.38 -3.77
CA TYR A 159 9.71 -8.01 -3.08
C TYR A 159 9.54 -9.50 -3.41
N LYS A 160 10.43 -10.09 -4.20
CA LYS A 160 10.35 -11.48 -4.64
C LYS A 160 10.29 -12.46 -3.47
N HIS A 161 11.02 -12.24 -2.40
CA HIS A 161 11.06 -13.20 -1.29
C HIS A 161 10.16 -12.82 -0.12
N TYR A 162 9.30 -11.80 -0.26
CA TYR A 162 8.34 -11.45 0.77
C TYR A 162 7.26 -12.53 0.88
N SER A 163 7.02 -12.99 2.11
CA SER A 163 5.99 -13.99 2.43
C SER A 163 4.61 -13.39 2.66
N GLU A 164 4.57 -12.07 2.85
CA GLU A 164 3.37 -11.24 3.00
C GLU A 164 2.66 -11.07 1.67
N THR A 165 1.34 -10.85 1.72
CA THR A 165 0.56 -10.42 0.58
C THR A 165 1.02 -9.04 0.10
N LEU A 166 1.28 -8.90 -1.20
CA LEU A 166 1.74 -7.64 -1.79
C LEU A 166 0.58 -6.91 -2.46
N ILE A 167 0.46 -5.61 -2.23
CA ILE A 167 -0.60 -4.78 -2.81
C ILE A 167 0.00 -3.63 -3.61
N PHE A 168 -0.43 -3.53 -4.86
CA PHE A 168 -0.02 -2.48 -5.78
C PHE A 168 -1.22 -1.79 -6.43
N TYR A 169 -1.01 -0.55 -6.87
CA TYR A 169 -1.88 0.12 -7.82
C TYR A 169 -1.27 0.07 -9.22
N GLU A 170 -2.13 -0.08 -10.23
CA GLU A 170 -1.71 -0.15 -11.62
C GLU A 170 -2.73 0.51 -12.55
N SER A 171 -2.21 1.21 -13.56
CA SER A 171 -2.99 1.78 -14.66
C SER A 171 -3.49 0.65 -15.56
N PRO A 172 -4.75 0.70 -16.02
CA PRO A 172 -5.37 -0.39 -16.76
C PRO A 172 -4.63 -0.70 -18.07
N LYS A 173 -4.06 0.33 -18.72
CA LYS A 173 -3.27 0.21 -19.96
C LYS A 173 -1.94 -0.52 -19.80
N ARG A 174 -1.48 -0.72 -18.57
CA ARG A 174 -0.19 -1.34 -18.27
C ARG A 174 -0.33 -2.73 -17.66
N ILE A 175 -1.53 -3.14 -17.26
CA ILE A 175 -1.76 -4.41 -16.52
C ILE A 175 -1.10 -5.59 -17.21
N VAL A 176 -1.40 -5.80 -18.50
CA VAL A 176 -0.86 -6.93 -19.27
C VAL A 176 0.67 -6.89 -19.33
N ALA A 177 1.26 -5.72 -19.57
CA ALA A 177 2.72 -5.56 -19.61
C ALA A 177 3.35 -5.84 -18.23
N THR A 178 2.75 -5.31 -17.17
CA THR A 178 3.16 -5.51 -15.78
C THR A 178 3.12 -6.99 -15.39
N LEU A 179 2.04 -7.71 -15.72
CA LEU A 179 1.93 -9.15 -15.46
C LEU A 179 2.99 -9.97 -16.21
N ASN A 180 3.26 -9.63 -17.47
CA ASN A 180 4.33 -10.26 -18.25
C ASN A 180 5.73 -10.02 -17.64
N GLN A 181 5.96 -8.89 -16.97
CA GLN A 181 7.21 -8.64 -16.25
C GLN A 181 7.26 -9.34 -14.89
N MET A 182 6.13 -9.42 -14.18
CA MET A 182 6.05 -10.11 -12.90
C MET A 182 6.31 -11.60 -13.04
N LEU A 183 5.73 -12.25 -14.06
CA LEU A 183 5.79 -13.71 -14.23
C LEU A 183 7.22 -14.30 -14.16
N PRO A 184 8.21 -13.82 -14.93
CA PRO A 184 9.57 -14.37 -14.87
C PRO A 184 10.32 -14.04 -13.56
N ILE A 185 9.88 -13.04 -12.79
CA ILE A 185 10.59 -12.58 -11.58
C ILE A 185 9.98 -13.19 -10.32
N LEU A 186 8.66 -13.02 -10.16
CA LEU A 186 7.89 -13.50 -9.01
C LEU A 186 7.47 -14.95 -9.15
N GLY A 187 7.46 -15.49 -10.38
CA GLY A 187 6.89 -16.79 -10.72
C GLY A 187 5.38 -16.72 -10.93
N ASN A 188 4.77 -17.86 -11.26
CA ASN A 188 3.34 -17.97 -11.52
C ASN A 188 2.51 -17.99 -10.22
N ARG A 189 2.47 -16.84 -9.51
CA ARG A 189 1.78 -16.70 -8.23
C ARG A 189 0.28 -16.53 -8.39
N GLN A 190 -0.45 -16.84 -7.31
CA GLN A 190 -1.84 -16.38 -7.19
C GLN A 190 -1.86 -14.85 -7.13
N ILE A 191 -2.77 -14.25 -7.89
CA ILE A 191 -3.02 -12.81 -7.93
C ILE A 191 -4.53 -12.55 -8.07
N SER A 192 -4.99 -11.45 -7.47
CA SER A 192 -6.30 -10.85 -7.68
C SER A 192 -6.14 -9.51 -8.40
N LEU A 193 -6.81 -9.34 -9.53
CA LEU A 193 -6.99 -8.05 -10.19
C LEU A 193 -8.36 -7.48 -9.81
N ALA A 194 -8.38 -6.49 -8.92
CA ALA A 194 -9.61 -5.79 -8.55
C ALA A 194 -9.73 -4.49 -9.35
N ARG A 195 -10.68 -4.44 -10.27
CA ARG A 195 -10.93 -3.33 -11.19
C ARG A 195 -12.17 -2.56 -10.78
N GLU A 196 -12.11 -1.23 -10.84
CA GLU A 196 -13.28 -0.35 -10.67
C GLU A 196 -14.07 -0.65 -9.38
N VAL A 197 -13.34 -0.90 -8.29
CA VAL A 197 -13.91 -1.31 -7.00
C VAL A 197 -14.95 -0.29 -6.51
N THR A 198 -16.10 -0.77 -6.06
CA THR A 198 -17.34 -0.06 -5.70
C THR A 198 -18.12 0.55 -6.86
N LYS A 199 -17.56 0.63 -8.07
CA LYS A 199 -18.21 1.27 -9.23
C LYS A 199 -19.10 0.27 -9.99
N LYS A 200 -19.88 0.80 -10.95
CA LYS A 200 -20.83 0.01 -11.75
C LYS A 200 -20.20 -1.20 -12.47
N PHE A 201 -18.94 -1.07 -12.88
CA PHE A 201 -18.22 -2.09 -13.66
C PHE A 201 -17.16 -2.82 -12.83
N GLU A 202 -17.37 -2.95 -11.52
CA GLU A 202 -16.49 -3.71 -10.63
C GLU A 202 -16.22 -5.10 -11.21
N THR A 203 -14.96 -5.51 -11.21
CA THR A 203 -14.55 -6.83 -11.68
C THR A 203 -13.38 -7.32 -10.83
N ILE A 204 -13.48 -8.55 -10.30
CA ILE A 204 -12.43 -9.15 -9.49
C ILE A 204 -12.03 -10.47 -10.15
N ILE A 205 -10.81 -10.52 -10.68
CA ILE A 205 -10.29 -11.70 -11.36
C ILE A 205 -9.23 -12.34 -10.47
N ASN A 206 -9.50 -13.57 -10.03
CA ASN A 206 -8.60 -14.34 -9.17
C ASN A 206 -8.03 -15.53 -9.94
N GLY A 207 -6.72 -15.75 -9.84
CA GLY A 207 -6.08 -16.86 -10.51
C GLY A 207 -4.57 -16.80 -10.45
N GLN A 208 -3.91 -17.71 -11.15
CA GLN A 208 -2.48 -17.62 -11.41
C GLN A 208 -2.21 -16.56 -12.48
N ILE A 209 -1.04 -15.92 -12.45
CA ILE A 209 -0.65 -14.90 -13.44
C ILE A 209 -0.80 -15.42 -14.87
N GLU A 210 -0.35 -16.66 -15.16
CA GLU A 210 -0.46 -17.27 -16.49
C GLU A 210 -1.90 -17.47 -16.95
N ASP A 211 -2.82 -17.80 -16.03
CA ASP A 211 -4.23 -18.00 -16.38
C ASP A 211 -4.93 -16.67 -16.62
N ILE A 212 -4.63 -15.67 -15.79
CA ILE A 212 -5.15 -14.32 -15.96
C ILE A 212 -4.68 -13.68 -17.26
N LEU A 213 -3.44 -13.95 -17.71
CA LEU A 213 -2.92 -13.48 -19.00
C LEU A 213 -3.67 -14.06 -20.22
N LYS A 214 -4.51 -15.10 -20.05
CA LYS A 214 -5.35 -15.68 -21.11
C LYS A 214 -6.75 -15.03 -21.17
N GLU A 215 -7.14 -14.30 -20.13
CA GLU A 215 -8.44 -13.65 -20.04
C GLU A 215 -8.45 -12.29 -20.73
N GLU A 216 -9.63 -11.80 -21.11
CA GLU A 216 -9.79 -10.44 -21.61
C GLU A 216 -9.71 -9.42 -20.46
N ILE A 217 -8.58 -8.74 -20.37
CA ILE A 217 -8.34 -7.71 -19.35
C ILE A 217 -8.71 -6.35 -19.91
N SER A 218 -9.69 -5.68 -19.27
CA SER A 218 -10.10 -4.34 -19.70
C SER A 218 -8.98 -3.31 -19.47
N GLU A 219 -8.66 -2.54 -20.51
CA GLU A 219 -7.73 -1.41 -20.45
C GLU A 219 -8.37 -0.09 -19.95
N LEU A 220 -9.54 -0.18 -19.31
CA LEU A 220 -10.27 0.95 -18.73
C LEU A 220 -10.46 0.81 -17.21
N GLY A 221 -10.52 1.96 -16.54
CA GLY A 221 -10.76 2.08 -15.11
C GLY A 221 -9.48 2.12 -14.29
N GLU A 222 -9.55 1.64 -13.05
CA GLU A 222 -8.43 1.62 -12.10
C GLU A 222 -8.30 0.22 -11.51
N TYR A 223 -7.06 -0.24 -11.28
CA TYR A 223 -6.78 -1.56 -10.73
C TYR A 223 -6.00 -1.50 -9.43
N VAL A 224 -6.39 -2.39 -8.52
CA VAL A 224 -5.60 -2.83 -7.37
C VAL A 224 -5.18 -4.27 -7.60
N LEU A 225 -3.89 -4.54 -7.51
CA LEU A 225 -3.30 -5.87 -7.64
C LEU A 225 -3.02 -6.40 -6.24
N ILE A 226 -3.56 -7.56 -5.91
CA ILE A 226 -3.26 -8.28 -4.66
C ILE A 226 -2.50 -9.55 -5.06
N ILE A 227 -1.26 -9.70 -4.63
CA ILE A 227 -0.38 -10.79 -5.04
C ILE A 227 -0.04 -11.65 -3.82
N GLU A 228 -0.18 -12.96 -3.96
CA GLU A 228 0.20 -13.90 -2.91
C GLU A 228 1.69 -13.80 -2.59
N GLY A 229 2.02 -13.88 -1.29
CA GLY A 229 3.39 -13.94 -0.84
C GLY A 229 4.14 -15.19 -1.32
N ALA A 230 5.46 -15.16 -1.23
CA ALA A 230 6.30 -16.30 -1.59
C ALA A 230 6.05 -17.49 -0.66
N LYS A 231 5.62 -18.63 -1.23
CA LYS A 231 5.38 -19.89 -0.47
C LYS A 231 6.66 -20.56 0.00
N ASN A 232 7.76 -20.36 -0.73
CA ASN A 232 9.07 -20.95 -0.45
C ASN A 232 10.06 -19.82 -0.20
N VAL A 233 9.89 -19.08 0.89
CA VAL A 233 11.02 -18.31 1.42
C VAL A 233 11.97 -19.36 1.98
N SER A 234 12.93 -19.82 1.17
CA SER A 234 14.03 -20.55 1.78
C SER A 234 14.72 -19.52 2.68
N THR A 235 14.51 -19.65 3.99
CA THR A 235 14.99 -18.73 5.04
C THR A 235 16.51 -18.59 5.07
N TYR A 236 17.21 -19.20 4.12
CA TYR A 236 18.64 -19.40 4.09
C TYR A 236 19.23 -19.14 2.69
N GLU A 237 18.47 -18.61 1.73
CA GLU A 237 18.98 -18.25 0.40
C GLU A 237 20.05 -17.14 0.43
N HIS A 238 19.98 -16.27 1.44
CA HIS A 238 20.91 -15.15 1.65
C HIS A 238 22.20 -15.55 2.37
N ILE A 239 22.31 -16.80 2.82
CA ILE A 239 23.53 -17.35 3.40
C ILE A 239 24.00 -18.54 2.56
N THR A 240 25.29 -18.78 2.52
CA THR A 240 25.87 -19.96 1.88
C THR A 240 25.42 -21.24 2.59
N ILE A 241 25.49 -22.38 1.90
CA ILE A 241 25.26 -23.69 2.52
C ILE A 241 26.22 -23.87 3.71
N HIS A 242 27.46 -23.42 3.59
CA HIS A 242 28.48 -23.48 4.64
C HIS A 242 28.07 -22.68 5.89
N GLU A 243 27.69 -21.41 5.73
CA GLU A 243 27.22 -20.58 6.84
C GLU A 243 25.97 -21.16 7.51
N HIS A 244 25.06 -21.75 6.73
CA HIS A 244 23.87 -22.39 7.26
C HIS A 244 24.21 -23.63 8.11
N VAL A 245 25.19 -24.45 7.69
CA VAL A 245 25.67 -25.58 8.50
C VAL A 245 26.31 -25.09 9.80
N LEU A 246 27.12 -24.02 9.75
CA LEU A 246 27.77 -23.44 10.93
C LEU A 246 26.77 -22.87 11.96
N ILE A 247 25.61 -22.36 11.52
CA ILE A 247 24.55 -21.91 12.43
C ILE A 247 24.06 -23.06 13.31
N TYR A 248 23.78 -24.22 12.72
CA TYR A 248 23.33 -25.39 13.48
C TYR A 248 24.43 -25.97 14.38
N ILE A 249 25.69 -25.93 13.96
CA ILE A 249 26.83 -26.34 14.81
C ILE A 249 26.94 -25.41 16.03
N LYS A 250 26.79 -24.09 15.85
CA LYS A 250 26.77 -23.12 16.97
C LYS A 250 25.61 -23.32 17.93
N GLN A 251 24.51 -23.92 17.47
CA GLN A 251 23.36 -24.29 18.30
C GLN A 251 23.57 -25.63 19.05
N GLY A 252 24.74 -26.25 18.91
CA GLY A 252 25.10 -27.48 19.63
C GLY A 252 24.79 -28.77 18.88
N HIS A 253 24.35 -28.71 17.62
CA HIS A 253 24.16 -29.90 16.80
C HIS A 253 25.48 -30.47 16.30
N SER A 254 25.57 -31.79 16.16
CA SER A 254 26.70 -32.41 15.48
C SER A 254 26.71 -32.06 13.98
N GLU A 255 27.87 -32.04 13.33
CA GLU A 255 27.99 -31.76 11.89
C GLU A 255 27.05 -32.65 11.05
N LYS A 256 26.93 -33.93 11.42
CA LYS A 256 26.06 -34.89 10.74
C LYS A 256 24.57 -34.51 10.85
N GLU A 257 24.16 -33.93 11.97
CA GLU A 257 22.79 -33.44 12.23
C GLU A 257 22.56 -32.09 11.54
N ALA A 258 23.52 -31.17 11.63
CA ALA A 258 23.49 -29.88 10.94
C ALA A 258 23.29 -30.06 9.43
N LEU A 259 24.07 -30.94 8.79
CA LEU A 259 23.92 -31.26 7.36
C LEU A 259 22.54 -31.86 7.01
N LYS A 260 21.91 -32.57 7.96
CA LYS A 260 20.56 -33.14 7.76
C LYS A 260 19.48 -32.07 7.90
N LEU A 261 19.62 -31.17 8.86
CA LEU A 261 18.71 -30.04 9.08
C LEU A 261 18.78 -29.06 7.90
N VAL A 262 19.98 -28.67 7.47
CA VAL A 262 20.18 -27.81 6.29
C VAL A 262 19.61 -28.43 5.01
N ALA A 263 19.77 -29.74 4.81
CA ALA A 263 19.19 -30.44 3.66
C ALA A 263 17.65 -30.40 3.68
N LYS A 264 17.05 -30.56 4.87
CA LYS A 264 15.60 -30.46 5.07
C LYS A 264 15.11 -29.03 4.82
N ASP A 265 15.78 -28.05 5.39
CA ASP A 265 15.39 -26.64 5.34
C ASP A 265 15.56 -26.02 3.94
N ARG A 266 16.56 -26.48 3.18
CA ARG A 266 16.81 -26.05 1.80
C ARG A 266 16.13 -26.95 0.75
N ASN A 267 15.41 -27.99 1.18
CA ASN A 267 14.80 -29.00 0.31
C ASN A 267 15.79 -29.61 -0.72
N LEU A 268 17.03 -29.88 -0.28
CA LEU A 268 18.11 -30.46 -1.09
C LEU A 268 18.51 -31.83 -0.57
N LYS A 269 19.18 -32.65 -1.38
CA LYS A 269 19.70 -33.94 -0.89
C LYS A 269 20.88 -33.69 0.05
N LYS A 270 20.95 -34.45 1.15
CA LYS A 270 22.10 -34.38 2.08
C LYS A 270 23.46 -34.59 1.38
N SER A 271 23.50 -35.42 0.33
CA SER A 271 24.71 -35.64 -0.49
C SER A 271 25.16 -34.40 -1.26
N GLU A 272 24.24 -33.52 -1.64
CA GLU A 272 24.54 -32.27 -2.35
C GLU A 272 25.08 -31.21 -1.38
N ILE A 273 24.44 -31.07 -0.20
CA ILE A 273 24.92 -30.22 0.89
C ILE A 273 26.34 -30.62 1.34
N TYR A 274 26.60 -31.91 1.53
CA TYR A 274 27.91 -32.42 1.97
C TYR A 274 29.03 -32.10 0.99
N LYS A 275 28.77 -32.23 -0.32
CA LYS A 275 29.77 -31.88 -1.36
C LYS A 275 30.13 -30.41 -1.31
N VAL A 276 29.14 -29.52 -1.21
CA VAL A 276 29.37 -28.07 -1.15
C VAL A 276 30.05 -27.65 0.15
N TYR A 277 29.69 -28.27 1.28
CA TYR A 277 30.30 -28.00 2.58
C TYR A 277 31.80 -28.37 2.61
N LYS A 278 32.15 -29.57 2.12
CA LYS A 278 33.54 -30.07 2.07
C LYS A 278 34.47 -29.25 1.17
N ILE A 279 33.96 -28.70 0.07
CA ILE A 279 34.75 -27.89 -0.87
C ILE A 279 35.19 -26.57 -0.22
N ASN A 280 34.40 -25.99 0.68
CA ASN A 280 34.71 -24.74 1.36
C ASN A 280 35.55 -24.92 2.64
N ASP A 281 35.63 -26.13 3.20
CA ASP A 281 36.46 -26.46 4.37
C ASP A 281 37.95 -26.66 4.00
N GLU A 282 38.25 -26.83 2.70
CA GLU A 282 39.60 -27.09 2.17
C GLU A 282 40.30 -25.83 1.60
N THR A 283 39.69 -24.64 1.73
CA THR A 283 40.20 -23.32 1.29
C THR A 283 40.21 -22.32 2.43
#